data_AF-A0A7S1PZV5-F1
#
_entry.id   AF-A0A7S1PZV5-F1
#
_cell.length_a   1.000
_cell.length_b   1.000
_cell.length_c   1.000
_cell.angle_alpha   90.00
_cell.angle_beta   90.00
_cell.angle_gamma   90.00
#
_symmetry.space_group_name_H-M   'P 1'
#
loop_
_entity.id
_entity.type
_entity.pdbx_description
1 polymer ?
#
loop_
_entity_poly.entity_id
_entity_poly.type
_entity_poly.pdbx_seq_one_letter_code
_entity_poly.pdbx_strand_id
1 'polypeptide(L)'
;RGKHWHNMISTLVAKYVQSFGKARVVSRASAVRAVSAEKPAPFTIMNCLTHTAGLPYGTDFNQKPYSPETKSCYELVQSVESGKVRSLAHFVDELAKLPLRAQPGSYWHYSWGIDVLGRVVEVISGLPLGQFLQKELFAPLGMRDTAFSVPRDKASRLAAVYCNRESAQLMGVRAGSLPRGKEALCRIDGARPEESRWMAGRCCPVESGGGIMGANMGGLVSTLNDCARFFGMLLGRGEFGGTRILRAQTVEQFCFTDLLPACLNSGKQQRAWGAPLGWTALGEIGLPRGSRDATSDVKYNDFEPGEVGYGGAACTFWALNPARDTAILWFTQSLDNEPFIHDDESIYVASRAVLPRCVMRTSSKRRSAEQPHPRKRRRTTGSEGTAG
;
A
#
# COMPACT_ATOMS: atom_id res chain seq x y z
N ARG A 1 8.95 -21.66 16.56
CA ARG A 1 9.15 -20.47 15.66
C ARG A 1 7.86 -19.65 15.45
N GLY A 2 6.67 -20.28 15.66
CA GLY A 2 5.30 -19.74 15.85
C GLY A 2 5.01 -18.46 16.65
N LYS A 3 5.88 -18.08 17.59
CA LYS A 3 5.53 -17.13 18.65
C LYS A 3 6.23 -15.77 18.51
N HIS A 4 7.28 -15.67 17.67
CA HIS A 4 8.10 -14.46 17.61
C HIS A 4 7.48 -13.31 16.81
N TRP A 5 6.65 -13.57 15.80
CA TRP A 5 6.11 -12.52 14.92
C TRP A 5 4.85 -11.86 15.48
N HIS A 6 3.96 -12.64 16.11
CA HIS A 6 2.85 -12.10 16.91
C HIS A 6 3.37 -11.11 17.96
N ASN A 7 4.55 -11.39 18.54
CA ASN A 7 5.20 -10.48 19.47
C ASN A 7 5.74 -9.21 18.79
N MET A 8 6.18 -9.27 17.53
CA MET A 8 6.75 -8.12 16.83
C MET A 8 5.68 -7.12 16.38
N ILE A 9 4.59 -7.57 15.75
CA ILE A 9 3.54 -6.66 15.27
C ILE A 9 2.78 -5.97 16.42
N SER A 10 2.70 -6.62 17.58
CA SER A 10 2.17 -6.05 18.82
C SER A 10 3.20 -5.27 19.63
N THR A 11 4.47 -5.23 19.19
CA THR A 11 5.51 -4.43 19.84
C THR A 11 5.20 -2.95 19.70
N LEU A 12 5.38 -2.22 20.79
CA LEU A 12 5.25 -0.76 20.81
C LEU A 12 6.31 -0.12 19.91
N VAL A 13 5.90 0.83 19.09
CA VAL A 13 6.81 1.59 18.22
C VAL A 13 7.87 2.33 19.03
N ALA A 14 7.50 2.82 20.22
CA ALA A 14 8.41 3.53 21.14
C ALA A 14 9.64 2.70 21.57
N LYS A 15 9.62 1.37 21.40
CA LYS A 15 10.80 0.52 21.61
C LYS A 15 11.93 0.82 20.62
N TYR A 16 11.58 1.16 19.38
CA TYR A 16 12.54 1.43 18.31
C TYR A 16 12.66 2.92 18.00
N VAL A 17 11.56 3.67 18.15
CA VAL A 17 11.48 5.10 17.89
C VAL A 17 11.09 5.83 19.17
N GLN A 18 12.08 6.10 20.01
CA GLN A 18 11.86 6.59 21.38
C GLN A 18 11.19 7.98 21.45
N SER A 19 11.27 8.78 20.38
CA SER A 19 10.66 10.10 20.29
C SER A 19 9.13 10.05 20.49
N PHE A 20 8.46 8.94 20.16
CA PHE A 20 7.03 8.75 20.43
C PHE A 20 6.68 8.46 21.90
N GLY A 21 7.65 8.26 22.78
CA GLY A 21 7.41 8.07 24.22
C GLY A 21 6.75 9.27 24.92
N LYS A 22 6.78 10.45 24.28
CA LYS A 22 6.20 11.72 24.76
C LYS A 22 5.03 12.20 23.91
N ALA A 23 4.41 11.32 23.12
CA ALA A 23 3.31 11.68 22.24
C ALA A 23 2.14 12.30 23.04
N ARG A 24 1.40 13.19 22.38
CA ARG A 24 0.17 13.82 22.86
C ARG A 24 -0.99 13.40 21.95
N VAL A 25 -2.24 13.59 22.36
CA VAL A 25 -3.43 13.28 21.54
C VAL A 25 -4.42 14.42 21.58
N VAL A 26 -5.15 14.66 20.49
CA VAL A 26 -6.19 15.70 20.41
C VAL A 26 -7.50 15.24 21.03
N SER A 27 -8.31 16.18 21.54
CA SER A 27 -9.53 15.89 22.28
C SER A 27 -10.68 15.36 21.42
N ARG A 28 -10.70 15.66 20.10
CA ARG A 28 -11.74 15.19 19.18
C ARG A 28 -11.24 15.06 17.75
N ALA A 29 -11.19 13.84 17.23
CA ALA A 29 -10.71 13.53 15.88
C ALA A 29 -11.50 14.22 14.74
N SER A 30 -12.80 14.45 14.92
CA SER A 30 -13.68 15.00 13.89
C SER A 30 -13.53 16.50 13.67
N ALA A 31 -12.90 17.22 14.60
CA ALA A 31 -12.81 18.68 14.54
C ALA A 31 -11.44 19.25 14.93
N VAL A 32 -10.54 18.40 15.44
CA VAL A 32 -9.15 18.69 15.84
C VAL A 32 -8.96 20.12 16.37
N ARG A 33 -9.69 20.42 17.44
CA ARG A 33 -9.79 21.79 18.00
C ARG A 33 -8.78 22.07 19.10
N ALA A 34 -8.40 21.06 19.89
CA ALA A 34 -7.50 21.21 21.02
C ALA A 34 -6.77 19.90 21.34
N VAL A 35 -5.59 20.00 21.95
CA VAL A 35 -4.87 18.85 22.54
C VAL A 35 -5.60 18.43 23.83
N SER A 36 -5.81 17.13 24.01
CA SER A 36 -6.41 16.56 25.22
C SER A 36 -5.45 16.62 26.40
N ALA A 37 -6.00 16.67 27.62
CA ALA A 37 -5.22 16.41 28.83
C ALA A 37 -4.93 14.91 29.02
N GLU A 38 -5.63 14.04 28.30
CA GLU A 38 -5.41 12.60 28.34
C GLU A 38 -4.08 12.23 27.68
N LYS A 39 -3.34 11.33 28.32
CA LYS A 39 -2.15 10.72 27.73
C LYS A 39 -2.60 9.71 26.66
N PRO A 40 -1.98 9.68 25.47
CA PRO A 40 -2.28 8.64 24.50
C PRO A 40 -1.87 7.27 25.04
N ALA A 41 -2.66 6.24 24.72
CA ALA A 41 -2.16 4.87 24.77
C ALA A 41 -0.93 4.73 23.85
N PRO A 42 0.05 3.87 24.18
CA PRO A 42 1.13 3.60 23.24
C PRO A 42 0.60 2.82 22.03
N PHE A 43 1.15 3.07 20.85
CA PHE A 43 0.75 2.38 19.61
C PHE A 43 1.81 1.35 19.16
N THR A 44 1.35 0.36 18.42
CA THR A 44 2.13 -0.79 17.95
C THR A 44 2.55 -0.67 16.48
N ILE A 45 3.45 -1.55 16.04
CA ILE A 45 3.77 -1.73 14.61
C ILE A 45 2.49 -2.00 13.79
N MET A 46 1.58 -2.84 14.31
CA MET A 46 0.29 -3.10 13.66
C MET A 46 -0.54 -1.82 13.50
N ASN A 47 -0.55 -0.93 14.51
CA ASN A 47 -1.31 0.31 14.39
C ASN A 47 -0.77 1.23 13.28
N CYS A 48 0.55 1.28 13.09
CA CYS A 48 1.13 2.01 11.97
C CYS A 48 0.78 1.35 10.62
N LEU A 49 0.86 0.02 10.55
CA LEU A 49 0.58 -0.75 9.34
C LEU A 49 -0.87 -0.61 8.86
N THR A 50 -1.81 -0.46 9.79
CA THR A 50 -3.24 -0.36 9.48
C THR A 50 -3.80 1.06 9.58
N HIS A 51 -2.94 2.08 9.69
CA HIS A 51 -3.38 3.48 9.83
C HIS A 51 -4.33 3.72 11.02
N THR A 52 -4.11 3.00 12.12
CA THR A 52 -4.87 3.13 13.37
C THR A 52 -4.02 3.69 14.52
N ALA A 53 -2.80 4.15 14.26
CA ALA A 53 -1.93 4.75 15.27
C ALA A 53 -2.39 6.15 15.74
N GLY A 54 -3.36 6.74 15.04
CA GLY A 54 -3.77 8.14 15.26
C GLY A 54 -2.75 9.14 14.74
N LEU A 55 -1.75 8.73 13.97
CA LEU A 55 -0.80 9.65 13.34
C LEU A 55 -1.53 10.55 12.33
N PRO A 56 -1.11 11.81 12.16
CA PRO A 56 -1.72 12.71 11.19
C PRO A 56 -1.19 12.46 9.76
N TYR A 57 -1.80 13.15 8.80
CA TYR A 57 -1.30 13.34 7.44
C TYR A 57 -1.56 14.78 6.99
N GLY A 58 -0.74 15.27 6.07
CA GLY A 58 -0.87 16.62 5.50
C GLY A 58 -2.03 16.77 4.53
N THR A 59 -2.23 18.01 4.07
CA THR A 59 -3.10 18.32 2.93
C THR A 59 -2.45 17.88 1.62
N ASP A 60 -3.27 17.67 0.60
CA ASP A 60 -2.78 17.29 -0.72
C ASP A 60 -2.02 18.45 -1.38
N PHE A 61 -0.90 18.14 -2.02
CA PHE A 61 -0.25 18.98 -3.05
C PHE A 61 -0.19 20.49 -2.77
N ASN A 62 0.39 20.87 -1.62
CA ASN A 62 0.57 22.27 -1.23
C ASN A 62 -0.74 23.07 -1.04
N GLN A 63 -1.88 22.39 -0.90
CA GLN A 63 -3.13 23.03 -0.52
C GLN A 63 -3.00 23.74 0.83
N LYS A 64 -3.69 24.87 0.96
CA LYS A 64 -3.67 25.68 2.17
C LYS A 64 -4.21 24.88 3.37
N PRO A 65 -3.52 24.91 4.52
CA PRO A 65 -4.01 24.27 5.72
C PRO A 65 -5.30 24.94 6.22
N TYR A 66 -6.24 24.14 6.72
CA TYR A 66 -7.55 24.59 7.19
C TYR A 66 -7.81 24.30 8.68
N SER A 67 -6.84 23.70 9.37
CA SER A 67 -6.88 23.37 10.80
C SER A 67 -5.49 23.51 11.43
N PRO A 68 -5.37 23.61 12.76
CA PRO A 68 -4.06 23.62 13.43
C PRO A 68 -3.21 22.37 13.15
N GLU A 69 -3.86 21.21 13.01
CA GLU A 69 -3.19 19.95 12.65
C GLU A 69 -2.66 19.99 11.22
N THR A 70 -3.50 20.34 10.23
CA THR A 70 -3.05 20.43 8.83
C THR A 70 -1.98 21.50 8.66
N LYS A 71 -2.02 22.57 9.44
CA LYS A 71 -0.95 23.57 9.49
C LYS A 71 0.37 22.98 9.98
N SER A 72 0.36 22.22 11.08
CA SER A 72 1.56 21.57 11.62
C SER A 72 2.14 20.55 10.62
N CYS A 73 1.26 19.81 9.95
CA CYS A 73 1.64 18.86 8.90
C CYS A 73 2.26 19.57 7.68
N TYR A 74 1.65 20.68 7.25
CA TYR A 74 2.16 21.53 6.18
C TYR A 74 3.55 22.09 6.51
N GLU A 75 3.76 22.58 7.73
CA GLU A 75 5.06 23.09 8.21
C GLU A 75 6.13 21.99 8.22
N LEU A 76 5.77 20.77 8.62
CA LEU A 76 6.66 19.61 8.56
C LEU A 76 7.05 19.28 7.10
N VAL A 77 6.09 19.26 6.19
CA VAL A 77 6.35 19.05 4.75
C VAL A 77 7.28 20.14 4.20
N GLN A 78 7.00 21.41 4.47
CA GLN A 78 7.84 22.55 4.06
C GLN A 78 9.27 22.45 4.62
N SER A 79 9.44 21.86 5.80
CA SER A 79 10.77 21.60 6.37
C SER A 79 11.57 20.57 5.56
N VAL A 80 10.91 19.59 4.92
CA VAL A 80 11.54 18.67 3.97
C VAL A 80 11.89 19.40 2.67
N GLU A 81 10.95 20.19 2.13
CA GLU A 81 11.16 20.90 0.85
C GLU A 81 12.31 21.91 0.90
N SER A 82 12.41 22.65 2.01
CA SER A 82 13.51 23.58 2.29
C SER A 82 14.83 22.90 2.62
N GLY A 83 14.84 21.57 2.78
CA GLY A 83 16.01 20.80 3.15
C GLY A 83 16.45 21.00 4.61
N LYS A 84 15.56 21.47 5.49
CA LYS A 84 15.80 21.49 6.94
C LYS A 84 15.74 20.07 7.51
N VAL A 85 14.73 19.30 7.10
CA VAL A 85 14.63 17.86 7.36
C VAL A 85 15.28 17.11 6.20
N ARG A 86 16.26 16.24 6.54
CA ARG A 86 17.18 15.62 5.57
C ARG A 86 17.30 14.11 5.66
N SER A 87 16.47 13.46 6.49
CA SER A 87 16.48 12.00 6.65
C SER A 87 15.16 11.52 7.20
N LEU A 88 14.87 10.24 7.01
CA LEU A 88 13.68 9.60 7.59
C LEU A 88 13.68 9.66 9.12
N ALA A 89 14.84 9.46 9.75
CA ALA A 89 15.00 9.63 11.19
C ALA A 89 14.57 11.03 11.67
N HIS A 90 15.08 12.09 11.03
CA HIS A 90 14.74 13.47 11.39
C HIS A 90 13.27 13.76 11.13
N PHE A 91 12.72 13.31 10.00
CA PHE A 91 11.29 13.45 9.70
C PHE A 91 10.40 12.84 10.79
N VAL A 92 10.72 11.60 11.19
CA VAL A 92 9.94 10.89 12.22
C VAL A 92 10.09 11.53 13.60
N ASP A 93 11.25 12.09 13.94
CA ASP A 93 11.46 12.81 15.19
C ASP A 93 10.67 14.14 15.25
N GLU A 94 10.56 14.86 14.13
CA GLU A 94 9.68 16.03 14.04
C GLU A 94 8.21 15.63 14.08
N LEU A 95 7.83 14.57 13.37
CA LEU A 95 6.47 14.01 13.40
C LEU A 95 6.04 13.65 14.83
N ALA A 96 6.92 13.07 15.64
CA ALA A 96 6.62 12.70 17.02
C ALA A 96 6.29 13.89 17.94
N LYS A 97 6.58 15.13 17.52
CA LYS A 97 6.21 16.35 18.25
C LYS A 97 4.76 16.76 18.01
N LEU A 98 4.17 16.32 16.89
CA LEU A 98 2.77 16.58 16.55
C LEU A 98 1.86 15.72 17.42
N PRO A 99 0.67 16.23 17.80
CA PRO A 99 -0.30 15.43 18.53
C PRO A 99 -0.95 14.38 17.61
N LEU A 100 -1.25 13.21 18.16
CA LEU A 100 -2.08 12.20 17.51
C LEU A 100 -3.52 12.72 17.34
N ARG A 101 -4.13 12.41 16.21
CA ARG A 101 -5.51 12.76 15.83
C ARG A 101 -6.57 12.00 16.64
N ALA A 102 -6.23 10.82 17.13
CA ALA A 102 -7.12 9.97 17.92
C ALA A 102 -6.32 9.06 18.84
N GLN A 103 -7.00 8.43 19.80
CA GLN A 103 -6.40 7.36 20.58
C GLN A 103 -6.03 6.20 19.64
N PRO A 104 -4.83 5.60 19.79
CA PRO A 104 -4.47 4.44 18.97
C PRO A 104 -5.51 3.31 19.04
N GLY A 105 -5.87 2.77 17.88
CA GLY A 105 -6.86 1.72 17.72
C GLY A 105 -8.32 2.20 17.75
N SER A 106 -8.60 3.47 18.04
CA SER A 106 -9.97 3.98 18.16
C SER A 106 -10.53 4.60 16.87
N TYR A 107 -9.68 4.81 15.87
CA TYR A 107 -10.05 5.48 14.62
C TYR A 107 -9.08 5.05 13.50
N TRP A 108 -9.60 4.94 12.28
CA TRP A 108 -8.79 4.76 11.08
C TRP A 108 -8.58 6.11 10.38
N HIS A 109 -7.33 6.44 10.07
CA HIS A 109 -6.96 7.62 9.28
C HIS A 109 -5.64 7.39 8.55
N TYR A 110 -5.68 7.42 7.21
CA TYR A 110 -4.47 7.37 6.40
C TYR A 110 -3.44 8.40 6.87
N SER A 111 -2.18 7.98 7.01
CA SER A 111 -1.21 8.68 7.85
C SER A 111 0.24 8.28 7.55
N TRP A 112 1.19 9.03 8.10
CA TRP A 112 2.63 8.73 8.03
C TRP A 112 3.06 7.51 8.87
N GLY A 113 2.13 6.60 9.16
CA GLY A 113 2.41 5.34 9.86
C GLY A 113 3.43 4.48 9.11
N ILE A 114 3.37 4.46 7.78
CA ILE A 114 4.31 3.66 6.97
C ILE A 114 5.72 4.26 6.99
N ASP A 115 5.87 5.58 7.10
CA ASP A 115 7.18 6.23 7.30
C ASP A 115 7.79 5.89 8.65
N VAL A 116 6.96 5.82 9.70
CA VAL A 116 7.37 5.33 11.00
C VAL A 116 7.83 3.87 10.91
N LEU A 117 7.15 3.02 10.12
CA LEU A 117 7.62 1.65 9.87
C LEU A 117 8.94 1.60 9.10
N GLY A 118 9.12 2.47 8.10
CA GLY A 118 10.40 2.65 7.42
C GLY A 118 11.52 2.98 8.42
N ARG A 119 11.25 3.86 9.38
CA ARG A 119 12.22 4.20 10.43
C ARG A 119 12.49 3.04 11.38
N VAL A 120 11.48 2.26 11.73
CA VAL A 120 11.66 1.02 12.52
C VAL A 120 12.58 0.05 11.79
N VAL A 121 12.43 -0.10 10.47
CA VAL A 121 13.32 -0.92 9.63
C VAL A 121 14.77 -0.40 9.69
N GLU A 122 14.99 0.92 9.59
CA GLU A 122 16.33 1.49 9.70
C GLU A 122 16.98 1.18 11.06
N VAL A 123 16.23 1.33 12.15
CA VAL A 123 16.73 1.08 13.51
C VAL A 123 17.09 -0.39 13.71
N ILE A 124 16.25 -1.32 13.24
CA ILE A 124 16.47 -2.75 13.41
C ILE A 124 17.62 -3.26 12.52
N SER A 125 17.68 -2.80 11.28
CA SER A 125 18.67 -3.27 10.30
C SER A 125 20.02 -2.58 10.42
N GLY A 126 20.07 -1.36 10.98
CA GLY A 126 21.25 -0.50 10.95
C GLY A 126 21.55 0.09 9.58
N LEU A 127 20.64 -0.03 8.61
CA LEU A 127 20.80 0.45 7.23
C LEU A 127 19.80 1.58 6.93
N PRO A 128 20.14 2.56 6.08
CA PRO A 128 19.14 3.43 5.46
C PRO A 128 18.08 2.62 4.71
N LEU A 129 16.83 3.10 4.69
CA LEU A 129 15.70 2.35 4.16
C LEU A 129 15.94 1.88 2.71
N GLY A 130 16.45 2.75 1.85
CA GLY A 130 16.77 2.43 0.46
C GLY A 130 17.81 1.32 0.33
N GLN A 131 18.82 1.31 1.20
CA GLN A 131 19.84 0.25 1.21
C GLN A 131 19.28 -1.08 1.71
N PHE A 132 18.42 -1.05 2.73
CA PHE A 132 17.73 -2.24 3.21
C PHE A 132 16.85 -2.84 2.10
N LEU A 133 16.01 -2.02 1.45
CA LEU A 133 15.15 -2.46 0.36
C LEU A 133 15.96 -2.99 -0.83
N GLN A 134 17.06 -2.33 -1.18
CA GLN A 134 17.96 -2.81 -2.24
C GLN A 134 18.49 -4.21 -1.93
N LYS A 135 18.95 -4.44 -0.70
CA LYS A 135 19.58 -5.70 -0.28
C LYS A 135 18.57 -6.83 -0.11
N GLU A 136 17.45 -6.57 0.56
CA GLU A 136 16.54 -7.61 1.03
C GLU A 136 15.35 -7.84 0.08
N LEU A 137 15.08 -6.90 -0.85
CA LEU A 137 13.93 -6.97 -1.75
C LEU A 137 14.30 -6.78 -3.22
N PHE A 138 14.89 -5.65 -3.60
CA PHE A 138 15.06 -5.29 -5.00
C PHE A 138 16.09 -6.17 -5.71
N ALA A 139 17.29 -6.33 -5.14
CA ALA A 139 18.33 -7.16 -5.75
C ALA A 139 17.92 -8.64 -5.85
N PRO A 140 17.38 -9.29 -4.80
CA PRO A 140 16.95 -10.69 -4.88
C PRO A 140 15.81 -10.93 -5.89
N LEU A 141 14.92 -9.95 -6.08
CA LEU A 141 13.85 -10.02 -7.09
C LEU A 141 14.26 -9.52 -8.48
N GLY A 142 15.48 -9.02 -8.64
CA GLY A 142 15.94 -8.45 -9.91
C GLY A 142 15.20 -7.18 -10.33
N MET A 143 14.73 -6.38 -9.36
CA MET A 143 14.11 -5.08 -9.57
C MET A 143 15.20 -4.01 -9.76
N ARG A 144 15.69 -3.86 -11.00
CA ARG A 144 16.91 -3.09 -11.31
C ARG A 144 16.67 -1.58 -11.49
N ASP A 145 15.41 -1.19 -11.54
CA ASP A 145 14.95 0.16 -11.80
C ASP A 145 14.00 0.67 -10.71
N THR A 146 14.02 0.03 -9.53
CA THR A 146 13.30 0.50 -8.34
C THR A 146 14.27 1.12 -7.34
N ALA A 147 14.07 2.40 -7.00
CA ALA A 147 14.90 3.13 -6.04
C ALA A 147 14.21 4.42 -5.57
N PHE A 148 14.81 5.15 -4.63
CA PHE A 148 14.35 6.50 -4.23
C PHE A 148 14.79 7.62 -5.20
N SER A 149 15.59 7.30 -6.22
CA SER A 149 15.96 8.25 -7.27
C SER A 149 16.33 7.54 -8.58
N VAL A 150 16.21 8.27 -9.69
CA VAL A 150 16.61 7.83 -11.03
C VAL A 150 18.07 8.23 -11.28
N PRO A 151 18.96 7.29 -11.64
CA PRO A 151 20.32 7.59 -12.10
C PRO A 151 20.32 8.54 -13.31
N ARG A 152 21.32 9.42 -13.40
CA ARG A 152 21.37 10.47 -14.44
C ARG A 152 21.36 9.90 -15.87
N ASP A 153 22.02 8.78 -16.10
CA ASP A 153 22.08 8.05 -17.37
C ASP A 153 20.73 7.41 -17.77
N LYS A 154 19.78 7.31 -16.83
CA LYS A 154 18.42 6.78 -17.07
C LYS A 154 17.35 7.87 -17.14
N ALA A 155 17.73 9.15 -17.17
CA ALA A 155 16.79 10.28 -17.16
C ALA A 155 15.73 10.18 -18.26
N SER A 156 16.12 9.72 -19.47
CA SER A 156 15.22 9.57 -20.62
C SER A 156 14.07 8.58 -20.42
N ARG A 157 14.12 7.73 -19.40
CA ARG A 157 13.05 6.77 -19.08
C ARG A 157 12.09 7.26 -18.00
N LEU A 158 12.38 8.39 -17.35
CA LEU A 158 11.51 8.93 -16.32
C LEU A 158 10.28 9.58 -16.99
N ALA A 159 9.11 9.03 -16.69
CA ALA A 159 7.84 9.59 -17.16
C ALA A 159 7.61 10.96 -16.52
N ALA A 160 7.17 11.91 -17.35
CA ALA A 160 6.77 13.24 -16.88
C ALA A 160 5.50 13.15 -16.02
N VAL A 161 5.43 13.97 -14.97
CA VAL A 161 4.28 14.04 -14.07
C VAL A 161 3.43 15.24 -14.46
N TYR A 162 2.13 15.01 -14.59
CA TYR A 162 1.16 16.02 -14.99
C TYR A 162 0.10 16.27 -13.92
N CYS A 163 -0.53 17.42 -14.02
CA CYS A 163 -1.78 17.74 -13.35
C CYS A 163 -2.55 18.80 -14.15
N ASN A 164 -3.71 19.21 -13.67
CA ASN A 164 -4.46 20.32 -14.22
C ASN A 164 -3.79 21.67 -13.90
N ARG A 165 -4.26 22.73 -14.55
CA ARG A 165 -3.68 24.07 -14.45
C ARG A 165 -3.78 24.71 -13.06
N GLU A 166 -4.82 24.39 -12.30
CA GLU A 166 -5.02 24.90 -10.93
C GLU A 166 -4.02 24.25 -9.96
N SER A 167 -3.95 22.92 -9.99
CA SER A 167 -2.98 22.14 -9.20
C SER A 167 -1.54 22.53 -9.51
N ALA A 168 -1.19 22.74 -10.78
CA ALA A 168 0.15 23.16 -11.16
C ALA A 168 0.52 24.53 -10.56
N GLN A 169 -0.44 25.47 -10.47
CA GLN A 169 -0.20 26.76 -9.81
C GLN A 169 -0.03 26.61 -8.30
N LEU A 170 -0.80 25.73 -7.65
CA LEU A 170 -0.64 25.42 -6.22
C LEU A 170 0.74 24.81 -5.93
N MET A 171 1.27 24.01 -6.84
CA MET A 171 2.63 23.45 -6.76
C MET A 171 3.73 24.45 -7.17
N GLY A 172 3.38 25.72 -7.40
CA GLY A 172 4.35 26.80 -7.66
C GLY A 172 4.81 26.91 -9.11
N VAL A 173 4.18 26.22 -10.06
CA VAL A 173 4.50 26.41 -11.49
C VAL A 173 3.97 27.76 -11.95
N ARG A 174 4.84 28.54 -12.61
CA ARG A 174 4.50 29.90 -13.06
C ARG A 174 3.34 29.86 -14.05
N ALA A 175 2.26 30.59 -13.76
CA ALA A 175 1.06 30.61 -14.59
C ALA A 175 1.32 30.96 -16.07
N GLY A 176 2.30 31.82 -16.36
CA GLY A 176 2.69 32.19 -17.72
C GLY A 176 3.36 31.06 -18.53
N SER A 177 3.91 30.05 -17.84
CA SER A 177 4.54 28.88 -18.47
C SER A 177 3.58 27.71 -18.71
N LEU A 178 2.37 27.79 -18.15
CA LEU A 178 1.40 26.70 -18.22
C LEU A 178 0.61 26.74 -19.54
N PRO A 179 0.37 25.57 -20.17
CA PRO A 179 -0.50 25.48 -21.35
C PRO A 179 -1.91 25.98 -21.03
N ARG A 180 -2.54 26.66 -22.00
CA ARG A 180 -3.91 27.20 -21.87
C ARG A 180 -4.93 26.15 -22.30
N GLY A 181 -6.13 26.21 -21.73
CA GLY A 181 -7.24 25.29 -22.03
C GLY A 181 -7.72 24.56 -20.79
N LYS A 182 -8.99 24.16 -20.79
CA LYS A 182 -9.65 23.48 -19.66
C LYS A 182 -9.07 22.07 -19.41
N GLU A 183 -8.57 21.43 -20.46
CA GLU A 183 -8.03 20.05 -20.44
C GLU A 183 -6.50 20.01 -20.56
N ALA A 184 -5.84 21.13 -20.26
CA ALA A 184 -4.40 21.24 -20.45
C ALA A 184 -3.63 20.41 -19.42
N LEU A 185 -2.86 19.43 -19.90
CA LEU A 185 -1.91 18.66 -19.10
C LEU A 185 -0.69 19.53 -18.77
N CYS A 186 -0.58 19.93 -17.51
CA CYS A 186 0.49 20.77 -17.00
C CYS A 186 1.59 19.92 -16.39
N ARG A 187 2.76 19.89 -17.02
CA ARG A 187 3.93 19.19 -16.48
C ARG A 187 4.44 19.90 -15.22
N ILE A 188 4.68 19.14 -14.15
CA ILE A 188 5.09 19.69 -12.84
C ILE A 188 6.48 19.28 -12.38
N ASP A 189 7.09 18.29 -13.02
CA ASP A 189 8.42 17.76 -12.68
C ASP A 189 9.58 18.44 -13.44
N GLY A 190 9.40 19.70 -13.86
CA GLY A 190 10.38 20.46 -14.64
C GLY A 190 10.14 20.39 -16.15
N ALA A 191 10.92 21.14 -16.94
CA ALA A 191 10.74 21.17 -18.40
C ALA A 191 11.29 19.92 -19.09
N ARG A 192 12.25 19.25 -18.44
CA ARG A 192 12.95 18.05 -18.94
C ARG A 192 13.13 17.05 -17.80
N PRO A 193 13.24 15.74 -18.08
CA PRO A 193 13.41 14.72 -17.04
C PRO A 193 14.56 14.97 -16.07
N GLU A 194 15.68 15.54 -16.55
CA GLU A 194 16.85 15.89 -15.72
C GLU A 194 16.56 16.95 -14.65
N GLU A 195 15.46 17.68 -14.82
CA GLU A 195 14.98 18.69 -13.89
C GLU A 195 14.07 18.13 -12.79
N SER A 196 13.66 16.87 -12.92
CA SER A 196 12.75 16.23 -11.99
C SER A 196 13.35 16.08 -10.59
N ARG A 197 12.46 16.17 -9.60
CA ARG A 197 12.74 15.95 -8.17
C ARG A 197 12.84 14.48 -7.80
N TRP A 198 12.89 13.57 -8.78
CA TRP A 198 13.30 12.18 -8.60
C TRP A 198 14.66 11.86 -9.23
N MET A 199 15.31 12.80 -9.90
CA MET A 199 16.65 12.57 -10.43
C MET A 199 17.71 12.55 -9.32
N ALA A 200 18.70 11.66 -9.46
CA ALA A 200 19.84 11.58 -8.55
C ALA A 200 20.56 12.95 -8.42
N GLY A 201 20.73 13.41 -7.18
CA GLY A 201 21.28 14.73 -6.84
C GLY A 201 20.24 15.85 -6.73
N ARG A 202 18.97 15.58 -7.08
CA ARG A 202 17.82 16.49 -6.89
C ARG A 202 16.71 15.87 -6.04
N CYS A 203 16.82 14.57 -5.77
CA CYS A 203 15.81 13.78 -5.09
C CYS A 203 15.54 14.25 -3.66
N CYS A 204 14.36 13.91 -3.16
CA CYS A 204 14.02 14.09 -1.76
C CYS A 204 15.08 13.42 -0.86
N PRO A 205 15.62 14.10 0.17
CA PRO A 205 16.58 13.49 1.08
C PRO A 205 15.93 12.52 2.08
N VAL A 206 14.60 12.52 2.16
CA VAL A 206 13.83 11.61 3.01
C VAL A 206 13.41 10.39 2.19
N GLU A 207 14.05 9.25 2.48
CA GLU A 207 13.65 7.93 1.97
C GLU A 207 12.38 7.47 2.68
N SER A 208 11.23 7.96 2.20
CA SER A 208 9.92 7.70 2.79
C SER A 208 9.47 6.25 2.65
N GLY A 209 8.80 5.74 3.69
CA GLY A 209 8.07 4.47 3.61
C GLY A 209 6.68 4.63 2.98
N GLY A 210 6.02 5.77 3.18
CA GLY A 210 4.63 6.04 2.80
C GLY A 210 4.40 6.72 1.45
N GLY A 211 5.45 7.10 0.73
CA GLY A 211 5.36 7.67 -0.62
C GLY A 211 5.84 9.12 -0.72
N ILE A 212 5.02 9.98 -1.33
CA ILE A 212 5.36 11.40 -1.56
C ILE A 212 5.50 12.14 -0.22
N MET A 213 6.55 12.96 -0.10
CA MET A 213 6.89 13.73 1.10
C MET A 213 6.69 15.24 0.95
N GLY A 214 6.79 15.76 -0.28
CA GLY A 214 6.57 17.17 -0.61
C GLY A 214 5.41 17.35 -1.58
N ALA A 215 5.21 18.57 -2.07
CA ALA A 215 4.22 18.84 -3.11
C ALA A 215 4.52 18.08 -4.41
N ASN A 216 5.81 17.84 -4.69
CA ASN A 216 6.26 17.13 -5.89
C ASN A 216 7.63 16.45 -5.70
N MET A 217 7.81 15.67 -4.63
CA MET A 217 9.03 14.89 -4.38
C MET A 217 8.83 13.76 -3.37
N GLY A 218 9.72 12.77 -3.41
CA GLY A 218 9.77 11.68 -2.42
C GLY A 218 9.02 10.43 -2.87
N GLY A 219 9.27 9.33 -2.18
CA GLY A 219 8.76 8.01 -2.55
C GLY A 219 9.61 7.32 -3.61
N LEU A 220 9.32 6.03 -3.83
CA LEU A 220 10.02 5.20 -4.79
C LEU A 220 9.63 5.56 -6.23
N VAL A 221 10.62 5.50 -7.12
CA VAL A 221 10.43 5.33 -8.57
C VAL A 221 10.60 3.86 -8.91
N SER A 222 9.85 3.37 -9.88
CA SER A 222 9.88 1.98 -10.32
C SER A 222 9.44 1.84 -11.77
N THR A 223 9.41 0.62 -12.29
CA THR A 223 8.85 0.27 -13.60
C THR A 223 7.72 -0.75 -13.46
N LEU A 224 6.86 -0.84 -14.47
CA LEU A 224 5.82 -1.87 -14.52
C LEU A 224 6.41 -3.28 -14.38
N ASN A 225 7.54 -3.55 -15.05
CA ASN A 225 8.22 -4.84 -14.99
C ASN A 225 8.75 -5.17 -13.59
N ASP A 226 9.34 -4.20 -12.89
CA ASP A 226 9.86 -4.44 -11.54
C ASP A 226 8.73 -4.64 -10.53
N CYS A 227 7.68 -3.82 -10.63
CA CYS A 227 6.47 -4.02 -9.85
C CYS A 227 5.81 -5.38 -10.14
N ALA A 228 5.76 -5.83 -11.39
CA ALA A 228 5.22 -7.15 -11.74
C ALA A 228 5.98 -8.30 -11.06
N ARG A 229 7.30 -8.17 -10.85
CA ARG A 229 8.07 -9.16 -10.07
C ARG A 229 7.72 -9.13 -8.58
N PHE A 230 7.59 -7.93 -8.00
CA PHE A 230 7.15 -7.77 -6.61
C PHE A 230 5.76 -8.37 -6.37
N PHE A 231 4.81 -8.06 -7.24
CA PHE A 231 3.45 -8.57 -7.16
C PHE A 231 3.36 -10.07 -7.48
N GLY A 232 4.17 -10.55 -8.43
CA GLY A 232 4.34 -11.98 -8.68
C GLY A 232 4.89 -12.74 -7.47
N MET A 233 5.81 -12.14 -6.70
CA MET A 233 6.31 -12.72 -5.43
C MET A 233 5.19 -12.85 -4.39
N LEU A 234 4.30 -11.86 -4.30
CA LEU A 234 3.15 -11.91 -3.39
C LEU A 234 2.13 -12.97 -3.80
N LEU A 235 1.76 -13.05 -5.08
CA LEU A 235 0.88 -14.11 -5.60
C LEU A 235 1.52 -15.50 -5.48
N GLY A 236 2.83 -15.60 -5.67
CA GLY A 236 3.65 -16.79 -5.44
C GLY A 236 3.87 -17.14 -3.97
N ARG A 237 3.09 -16.57 -3.04
CA ARG A 237 3.14 -16.82 -1.59
C ARG A 237 4.55 -16.60 -1.03
N GLY A 238 5.16 -15.49 -1.40
CA GLY A 238 6.45 -15.04 -0.90
C GLY A 238 7.66 -15.46 -1.72
N GLU A 239 7.44 -16.06 -2.90
CA GLU A 239 8.50 -16.57 -3.78
C GLU A 239 8.24 -16.19 -5.24
N PHE A 240 9.30 -15.82 -5.96
CA PHE A 240 9.26 -15.56 -7.39
C PHE A 240 10.54 -16.04 -8.05
N GLY A 241 10.42 -16.78 -9.16
CA GLY A 241 11.59 -17.28 -9.92
C GLY A 241 12.55 -18.15 -9.10
N GLY A 242 12.06 -18.89 -8.11
CA GLY A 242 12.87 -19.70 -7.19
C GLY A 242 13.50 -18.94 -6.03
N THR A 243 13.32 -17.62 -5.95
CA THR A 243 13.81 -16.78 -4.84
C THR A 243 12.71 -16.52 -3.84
N ARG A 244 12.88 -16.98 -2.60
CA ARG A 244 11.94 -16.73 -1.50
C ARG A 244 12.34 -15.49 -0.70
N ILE A 245 11.44 -14.50 -0.68
CA ILE A 245 11.59 -13.26 0.11
C ILE A 245 10.81 -13.37 1.42
N LEU A 246 9.58 -13.87 1.35
CA LEU A 246 8.69 -14.01 2.51
C LEU A 246 8.28 -15.47 2.70
N ARG A 247 7.96 -15.85 3.94
CA ARG A 247 7.30 -17.13 4.22
C ARG A 247 5.88 -17.06 3.68
N ALA A 248 5.38 -18.16 3.10
CA ALA A 248 4.01 -18.24 2.61
C ALA A 248 2.97 -17.82 3.66
N GLN A 249 3.11 -18.31 4.89
CA GLN A 249 2.20 -17.96 5.99
C GLN A 249 2.21 -16.46 6.32
N THR A 250 3.36 -15.77 6.18
CA THR A 250 3.43 -14.33 6.40
C THR A 250 2.65 -13.58 5.32
N VAL A 251 2.79 -13.98 4.06
CA VAL A 251 2.03 -13.38 2.96
C VAL A 251 0.53 -13.59 3.16
N GLU A 252 0.09 -14.82 3.46
CA GLU A 252 -1.33 -15.12 3.68
C GLU A 252 -1.93 -14.31 4.84
N GLN A 253 -1.24 -14.27 5.97
CA GLN A 253 -1.75 -13.64 7.18
C GLN A 253 -1.77 -12.10 7.08
N PHE A 254 -0.81 -11.49 6.39
CA PHE A 254 -0.66 -10.04 6.42
C PHE A 254 -1.05 -9.35 5.12
N CYS A 255 -0.86 -10.00 3.97
CA CYS A 255 -1.15 -9.40 2.67
C CYS A 255 -2.57 -9.68 2.19
N PHE A 256 -3.23 -10.74 2.68
CA PHE A 256 -4.52 -11.21 2.15
C PHE A 256 -5.56 -11.50 3.25
N THR A 257 -5.41 -10.90 4.43
CA THR A 257 -6.37 -10.97 5.54
C THR A 257 -6.68 -9.57 6.04
N ASP A 258 -7.93 -9.30 6.42
CA ASP A 258 -8.29 -8.05 7.08
C ASP A 258 -7.62 -7.93 8.46
N LEU A 259 -6.81 -6.89 8.61
CA LEU A 259 -6.02 -6.58 9.79
C LEU A 259 -6.66 -5.48 10.66
N LEU A 260 -7.78 -4.89 10.23
CA LEU A 260 -8.43 -3.86 11.04
C LEU A 260 -8.94 -4.44 12.38
N PRO A 261 -8.72 -3.72 13.50
CA PRO A 261 -9.30 -4.09 14.79
C PRO A 261 -10.81 -4.31 14.73
N ALA A 262 -11.31 -5.28 15.50
CA ALA A 262 -12.73 -5.64 15.51
C ALA A 262 -13.67 -4.44 15.82
N CYS A 263 -13.23 -3.50 16.67
CA CYS A 263 -13.98 -2.29 16.98
C CYS A 263 -14.20 -1.36 15.77
N LEU A 264 -13.30 -1.39 14.78
CA LEU A 264 -13.45 -0.67 13.53
C LEU A 264 -14.29 -1.48 12.52
N ASN A 265 -14.30 -2.81 12.65
CA ASN A 265 -15.03 -3.71 11.76
C ASN A 265 -16.55 -3.77 12.06
N SER A 266 -16.98 -3.37 13.26
CA SER A 266 -18.39 -3.44 13.72
C SER A 266 -19.17 -2.12 13.71
N GLY A 267 -18.61 -1.01 13.22
CA GLY A 267 -19.21 0.33 13.30
C GLY A 267 -19.84 0.82 11.98
N LYS A 268 -20.96 1.56 12.07
CA LYS A 268 -21.62 2.24 10.93
C LYS A 268 -20.83 3.43 10.34
N GLN A 269 -19.62 3.74 10.82
CA GLN A 269 -18.89 4.97 10.43
C GLN A 269 -17.38 4.81 10.18
N GLN A 270 -16.79 3.62 10.20
CA GLN A 270 -15.31 3.51 10.20
C GLN A 270 -14.76 2.31 9.43
N ARG A 271 -15.29 2.08 8.23
CA ARG A 271 -14.50 1.45 7.17
C ARG A 271 -13.97 2.54 6.25
N ALA A 272 -12.84 2.32 5.57
CA ALA A 272 -12.20 3.32 4.73
C ALA A 272 -13.25 4.02 3.86
N TRP A 273 -13.45 5.33 4.09
CA TRP A 273 -14.39 6.16 3.33
C TRP A 273 -15.87 5.73 3.36
N GLY A 274 -16.28 4.94 4.36
CA GLY A 274 -17.66 4.44 4.50
C GLY A 274 -18.02 3.26 3.59
N ALA A 275 -17.08 2.75 2.77
CA ALA A 275 -17.26 1.57 1.93
C ALA A 275 -16.99 0.27 2.70
N PRO A 276 -17.54 -0.90 2.30
CA PRO A 276 -17.33 -2.17 3.00
C PRO A 276 -15.92 -2.79 2.81
N LEU A 277 -14.86 -1.99 2.87
CA LEU A 277 -13.47 -2.42 2.69
C LEU A 277 -12.80 -2.74 4.03
N GLY A 278 -11.94 -3.77 4.03
CA GLY A 278 -10.98 -4.04 5.10
C GLY A 278 -9.61 -3.43 4.78
N TRP A 279 -8.60 -3.71 5.62
CA TRP A 279 -7.23 -3.25 5.38
C TRP A 279 -6.19 -4.34 5.64
N THR A 280 -5.17 -4.44 4.80
CA THR A 280 -4.07 -5.40 4.87
C THR A 280 -2.73 -4.68 5.07
N ALA A 281 -1.63 -5.42 5.12
CA ALA A 281 -0.29 -4.84 5.07
C ALA A 281 0.04 -4.14 3.74
N LEU A 282 -0.77 -4.35 2.69
CA LEU A 282 -0.53 -3.81 1.36
C LEU A 282 -1.50 -2.68 0.97
N GLY A 283 -2.66 -2.60 1.62
CA GLY A 283 -3.73 -1.69 1.23
C GLY A 283 -5.12 -2.26 1.50
N GLU A 284 -6.10 -1.84 0.71
CA GLU A 284 -7.51 -2.18 0.87
C GLU A 284 -7.78 -3.64 0.49
N ILE A 285 -8.75 -4.28 1.15
CA ILE A 285 -9.21 -5.64 0.82
C ILE A 285 -10.73 -5.71 0.71
N GLY A 286 -11.23 -6.40 -0.31
CA GLY A 286 -12.65 -6.68 -0.47
C GLY A 286 -13.15 -7.67 0.59
N LEU A 287 -14.29 -7.35 1.21
CA LEU A 287 -14.93 -8.20 2.23
C LEU A 287 -16.20 -8.87 1.69
N PRO A 288 -16.59 -10.05 2.22
CA PRO A 288 -17.88 -10.66 1.90
C PRO A 288 -19.04 -9.72 2.27
N ARG A 289 -19.98 -9.54 1.34
CA ARG A 289 -21.20 -8.76 1.59
C ARG A 289 -22.25 -9.64 2.27
N GLY A 290 -22.96 -9.08 3.26
CA GLY A 290 -24.16 -9.72 3.82
C GLY A 290 -25.35 -9.62 2.87
N SER A 291 -26.35 -10.51 3.03
CA SER A 291 -27.56 -10.56 2.17
C SER A 291 -28.46 -9.32 2.21
N ARG A 292 -28.20 -8.35 3.09
CA ARG A 292 -29.01 -7.11 3.26
C ARG A 292 -28.46 -5.88 2.53
N ASP A 293 -27.22 -5.91 2.04
CA ASP A 293 -26.59 -4.77 1.33
C ASP A 293 -26.72 -4.89 -0.20
N ALA A 294 -27.57 -5.79 -0.68
CA ALA A 294 -27.78 -6.04 -2.10
C ALA A 294 -28.59 -4.94 -2.83
N THR A 295 -29.01 -3.88 -2.14
CA THR A 295 -29.91 -2.84 -2.68
C THR A 295 -29.32 -1.42 -2.69
N SER A 296 -28.07 -1.20 -2.27
CA SER A 296 -27.43 0.10 -2.53
C SER A 296 -26.70 0.02 -3.86
N ASP A 297 -27.16 0.82 -4.83
CA ASP A 297 -26.51 1.03 -6.12
C ASP A 297 -24.99 1.16 -5.94
N VAL A 298 -24.27 0.14 -6.39
CA VAL A 298 -22.86 -0.07 -6.09
C VAL A 298 -22.04 0.87 -6.96
N LYS A 299 -21.27 1.77 -6.33
CA LYS A 299 -20.31 2.64 -7.02
C LYS A 299 -18.85 2.31 -6.66
N TYR A 300 -18.02 2.39 -7.69
CA TYR A 300 -16.57 2.64 -7.78
C TYR A 300 -15.57 1.55 -7.40
N ASN A 301 -15.77 0.83 -6.29
CA ASN A 301 -14.68 0.17 -5.56
C ASN A 301 -14.93 -1.29 -5.16
N ASP A 302 -15.63 -2.08 -5.97
CA ASP A 302 -16.03 -3.42 -5.52
C ASP A 302 -14.93 -4.48 -5.71
N PHE A 303 -13.84 -4.37 -4.95
CA PHE A 303 -12.87 -5.47 -4.79
C PHE A 303 -13.63 -6.77 -4.50
N GLU A 304 -13.28 -7.85 -5.21
CA GLU A 304 -13.84 -9.16 -4.87
C GLU A 304 -13.47 -9.53 -3.44
N PRO A 305 -14.27 -10.35 -2.75
CA PRO A 305 -13.86 -10.87 -1.45
C PRO A 305 -12.46 -11.50 -1.52
N GLY A 306 -11.51 -10.94 -0.78
CA GLY A 306 -10.11 -11.37 -0.78
C GLY A 306 -9.20 -10.73 -1.85
N GLU A 307 -9.73 -9.92 -2.75
CA GLU A 307 -8.94 -9.08 -3.66
C GLU A 307 -8.37 -7.89 -2.89
N VAL A 308 -7.10 -7.60 -3.11
CA VAL A 308 -6.33 -6.58 -2.40
C VAL A 308 -5.80 -5.58 -3.40
N GLY A 309 -5.93 -4.29 -3.12
CA GLY A 309 -5.44 -3.25 -4.02
C GLY A 309 -5.05 -1.98 -3.31
N TYR A 310 -4.28 -1.15 -4.02
CA TYR A 310 -3.92 0.17 -3.56
C TYR A 310 -3.51 1.07 -4.73
N GLY A 311 -3.52 2.38 -4.48
CA GLY A 311 -3.16 3.41 -5.44
C GLY A 311 -2.02 4.30 -4.95
N GLY A 312 -1.37 4.98 -5.88
CA GLY A 312 -0.45 6.08 -5.63
C GLY A 312 -1.03 7.39 -6.15
N ALA A 313 -0.62 8.48 -5.53
CA ALA A 313 -1.04 9.85 -5.84
C ALA A 313 -1.02 10.19 -7.35
N ALA A 314 -0.02 9.69 -8.10
CA ALA A 314 0.13 9.92 -9.53
C ALA A 314 -0.75 9.03 -10.42
N CYS A 315 -1.85 8.52 -9.88
CA CYS A 315 -2.79 7.60 -10.53
C CYS A 315 -2.15 6.28 -10.99
N THR A 316 -1.09 5.86 -10.30
CA THR A 316 -0.64 4.47 -10.35
C THR A 316 -1.58 3.62 -9.51
N PHE A 317 -1.97 2.45 -9.98
CA PHE A 317 -2.86 1.54 -9.28
C PHE A 317 -2.47 0.09 -9.53
N TRP A 318 -2.76 -0.75 -8.54
CA TRP A 318 -2.60 -2.19 -8.65
C TRP A 318 -3.67 -2.93 -7.85
N ALA A 319 -4.00 -4.14 -8.30
CA ALA A 319 -4.85 -5.08 -7.57
C ALA A 319 -4.32 -6.52 -7.72
N LEU A 320 -4.44 -7.31 -6.67
CA LEU A 320 -4.05 -8.72 -6.58
C LEU A 320 -5.24 -9.54 -6.14
N ASN A 321 -5.52 -10.62 -6.89
CA ASN A 321 -6.57 -11.57 -6.53
C ASN A 321 -5.97 -12.98 -6.46
N PRO A 322 -5.64 -13.48 -5.26
CA PRO A 322 -5.05 -14.82 -5.11
C PRO A 322 -6.03 -15.94 -5.47
N ALA A 323 -7.35 -15.72 -5.38
CA ALA A 323 -8.35 -16.71 -5.80
C ALA A 323 -8.41 -16.88 -7.33
N ARG A 324 -7.99 -15.86 -8.08
CA ARG A 324 -7.89 -15.87 -9.55
C ARG A 324 -6.47 -16.04 -10.06
N ASP A 325 -5.48 -16.06 -9.17
CA ASP A 325 -4.05 -16.01 -9.52
C ASP A 325 -3.75 -14.88 -10.54
N THR A 326 -4.23 -13.67 -10.23
CA THR A 326 -4.17 -12.52 -11.16
C THR A 326 -3.63 -11.27 -10.47
N ALA A 327 -2.83 -10.51 -11.21
CA ALA A 327 -2.43 -9.14 -10.88
C ALA A 327 -2.87 -8.18 -11.98
N ILE A 328 -3.44 -7.04 -11.62
CA ILE A 328 -3.75 -5.92 -12.51
C ILE A 328 -2.84 -4.77 -12.13
N LEU A 329 -2.07 -4.24 -13.08
CA LEU A 329 -1.16 -3.11 -12.89
C LEU A 329 -1.47 -2.01 -13.90
N TRP A 330 -1.69 -0.79 -13.41
CA TRP A 330 -1.98 0.38 -14.22
C TRP A 330 -1.15 1.56 -13.73
N PHE A 331 -0.15 2.00 -14.50
CA PHE A 331 0.71 3.12 -14.10
C PHE A 331 0.62 4.27 -15.11
N THR A 332 -0.02 5.35 -14.69
CA THR A 332 0.08 6.67 -15.33
C THR A 332 0.80 7.64 -14.39
N GLN A 333 0.93 8.92 -14.76
CA GLN A 333 1.59 9.97 -13.96
C GLN A 333 0.75 11.27 -13.98
N SER A 334 -0.39 11.24 -13.29
CA SER A 334 -1.30 12.39 -13.16
C SER A 334 -1.79 12.53 -11.71
N LEU A 335 -1.68 13.71 -11.08
CA LEU A 335 -1.98 13.88 -9.65
C LEU A 335 -3.45 14.22 -9.31
N ASP A 336 -4.24 14.63 -10.29
CA ASP A 336 -5.60 15.16 -10.10
C ASP A 336 -6.58 14.74 -11.20
N ASN A 337 -6.22 13.68 -11.90
CA ASN A 337 -7.11 13.00 -12.84
C ASN A 337 -7.39 11.63 -12.26
N GLU A 338 -8.42 11.46 -11.46
CA GLU A 338 -8.76 10.13 -10.96
C GLU A 338 -9.43 9.34 -12.11
N PRO A 339 -8.76 8.35 -12.73
CA PRO A 339 -9.31 7.59 -13.86
C PRO A 339 -10.41 6.60 -13.43
N PHE A 340 -10.90 6.75 -12.21
CA PHE A 340 -11.86 5.86 -11.58
C PHE A 340 -13.23 6.54 -11.45
N ILE A 341 -13.36 7.87 -11.73
CA ILE A 341 -14.46 8.77 -11.26
C ILE A 341 -15.88 8.30 -11.61
N HIS A 342 -16.01 7.53 -12.68
CA HIS A 342 -17.28 7.08 -13.20
C HIS A 342 -17.27 5.57 -13.42
N ASP A 343 -18.26 4.85 -12.90
CA ASP A 343 -18.32 3.38 -12.93
C ASP A 343 -18.31 2.81 -14.35
N ASP A 344 -18.90 3.56 -15.28
CA ASP A 344 -18.98 3.32 -16.71
C ASP A 344 -17.67 3.63 -17.45
N GLU A 345 -16.75 4.38 -16.83
CA GLU A 345 -15.44 4.76 -17.39
C GLU A 345 -14.26 4.22 -16.56
N SER A 346 -14.53 3.45 -15.50
CA SER A 346 -13.51 2.93 -14.60
C SER A 346 -12.67 1.88 -15.30
N ILE A 347 -11.41 2.22 -15.58
CA ILE A 347 -10.48 1.31 -16.23
C ILE A 347 -10.23 0.04 -15.42
N TYR A 348 -10.35 0.12 -14.10
CA TYR A 348 -10.27 -1.03 -13.22
C TYR A 348 -11.43 -2.00 -13.44
N VAL A 349 -12.67 -1.48 -13.51
CA VAL A 349 -13.87 -2.28 -13.81
C VAL A 349 -13.77 -2.90 -15.21
N ALA A 350 -13.36 -2.11 -16.20
CA ALA A 350 -13.15 -2.58 -17.57
C ALA A 350 -12.08 -3.69 -17.64
N SER A 351 -10.96 -3.51 -16.95
CA SER A 351 -9.87 -4.51 -16.87
C SER A 351 -10.34 -5.82 -16.25
N ARG A 352 -11.23 -5.77 -15.26
CA ARG A 352 -11.80 -6.97 -14.63
C ARG A 352 -12.83 -7.68 -15.51
N ALA A 353 -13.60 -6.94 -16.31
CA ALA A 353 -14.63 -7.51 -17.18
C ALA A 353 -14.05 -8.41 -18.29
N VAL A 354 -12.82 -8.12 -18.75
CA VAL A 354 -12.15 -8.91 -19.80
C VAL A 354 -11.35 -10.11 -19.26
N LEU A 355 -11.15 -10.20 -17.95
CA LEU A 355 -10.50 -11.35 -17.32
C LEU A 355 -11.50 -12.51 -17.24
N PRO A 356 -11.12 -13.74 -17.63
CA PRO A 356 -12.01 -14.89 -17.53
C PRO A 356 -12.47 -15.05 -16.08
N ARG A 357 -13.78 -15.16 -15.87
CA ARG A 357 -14.33 -15.47 -14.54
C ARG A 357 -13.79 -16.82 -14.12
N CYS A 358 -13.01 -16.85 -13.04
CA CYS A 358 -12.51 -18.10 -12.48
C CYS A 358 -13.74 -18.92 -12.06
N VAL A 359 -14.01 -20.03 -12.75
CA VAL A 359 -14.94 -21.03 -12.25
C VAL A 359 -14.28 -21.57 -10.99
N MET A 360 -14.80 -21.22 -9.81
CA MET A 360 -14.33 -21.77 -8.55
C MET A 360 -14.24 -23.29 -8.71
N ARG A 361 -13.02 -23.81 -8.78
CA ARG A 361 -12.78 -25.24 -8.71
C ARG A 361 -13.16 -25.64 -7.29
N THR A 362 -14.40 -26.08 -7.12
CA THR A 362 -14.83 -26.74 -5.89
C THR A 362 -13.83 -27.86 -5.63
N SER A 363 -13.23 -27.86 -4.45
CA SER A 363 -12.18 -28.77 -4.02
C SER A 363 -12.69 -30.19 -3.77
N SER A 364 -13.62 -30.69 -4.59
CA SER A 364 -14.16 -32.05 -4.53
C SER A 364 -13.61 -32.93 -5.66
N LYS A 365 -12.29 -33.05 -5.73
CA LYS A 365 -11.60 -34.24 -6.27
C LYS A 365 -10.11 -34.13 -5.93
N ARG A 366 -9.78 -34.35 -4.66
CA ARG A 366 -8.49 -34.98 -4.34
C ARG A 366 -8.45 -36.26 -5.16
N ARG A 367 -7.49 -36.37 -6.07
CA ARG A 367 -7.11 -37.63 -6.70
C ARG A 367 -6.83 -38.62 -5.55
N SER A 368 -7.78 -39.51 -5.29
CA SER A 368 -7.52 -40.73 -4.56
C SER A 368 -6.49 -41.49 -5.39
N ALA A 369 -5.31 -41.68 -4.82
CA ALA A 369 -4.35 -42.63 -5.33
C ALA A 369 -5.06 -43.98 -5.47
N GLU A 370 -5.05 -44.55 -6.68
CA GLU A 370 -5.47 -45.92 -6.92
C GLU A 370 -4.57 -46.83 -6.06
N GLN A 371 -5.15 -47.37 -5.00
CA GLN A 371 -4.63 -48.57 -4.38
C GLN A 371 -4.97 -49.77 -5.30
N PRO A 372 -4.03 -50.67 -5.59
CA PRO A 372 -4.32 -51.85 -6.39
C PRO A 372 -5.22 -52.80 -5.59
N HIS A 373 -6.39 -53.12 -6.14
CA HIS A 373 -7.31 -54.10 -5.56
C HIS A 373 -6.76 -55.54 -5.66
N PRO A 374 -6.92 -56.38 -4.62
CA PRO A 374 -6.46 -57.76 -4.65
C PRO A 374 -7.42 -58.62 -5.48
N ARG A 375 -6.88 -59.35 -6.47
CA ARG A 375 -7.65 -60.34 -7.24
C ARG A 375 -8.14 -61.47 -6.33
N LYS A 376 -9.46 -61.54 -6.13
CA LYS A 376 -10.15 -62.69 -5.53
C LYS A 376 -10.03 -63.92 -6.44
N ARG A 377 -9.50 -65.01 -5.89
CA ARG A 377 -9.53 -66.36 -6.48
C ARG A 377 -10.99 -66.79 -6.70
N ARG A 378 -11.37 -67.07 -7.95
CA ARG A 378 -12.57 -67.85 -8.27
C ARG A 378 -12.23 -69.33 -8.13
N ARG A 379 -12.89 -70.01 -7.19
CA ARG A 379 -13.10 -71.46 -7.21
C ARG A 379 -14.27 -71.72 -8.15
N THR A 380 -14.04 -72.45 -9.24
CA THR A 380 -15.09 -73.16 -9.98
C THR A 380 -14.71 -74.63 -10.01
N THR A 381 -15.66 -75.42 -9.54
CA THR A 381 -15.66 -76.87 -9.39
C THR A 381 -15.96 -77.58 -10.72
N GLY A 382 -15.34 -78.75 -10.90
CA GLY A 382 -15.72 -79.80 -11.87
C GLY A 382 -15.27 -79.55 -13.31
N SER A 383 -14.87 -80.51 -14.13
CA SER A 383 -14.42 -81.92 -14.02
C SER A 383 -14.46 -82.41 -15.47
N GLU A 384 -13.42 -83.13 -15.92
CA GLU A 384 -13.42 -84.04 -17.08
C GLU A 384 -13.57 -83.37 -18.46
N GLY A 385 -12.86 -83.73 -19.53
CA GLY A 385 -11.88 -84.77 -19.78
C GLY A 385 -11.64 -84.82 -21.30
N THR A 386 -10.47 -85.32 -21.72
CA THR A 386 -10.15 -85.89 -23.06
C THR A 386 -10.32 -84.99 -24.30
N ALA A 387 -9.59 -85.09 -25.40
CA ALA A 387 -8.40 -85.81 -25.86
C ALA A 387 -8.10 -85.20 -27.26
N GLY A 388 -6.89 -85.35 -27.78
CA GLY A 388 -6.55 -85.07 -29.18
C GLY A 388 -5.29 -84.24 -29.34
#